data_AF-A0A3B8ZJD3-F1
#
_entry.id   AF-A0A3B8ZJD3-F1
#
_cell.length_a   1.000
_cell.length_b   1.000
_cell.length_c   1.000
_cell.angle_alpha   90.00
_cell.angle_beta   90.00
_cell.angle_gamma   90.00
#
_symmetry.space_group_name_H-M   'P 1'
#
loop_
_entity.id
_entity.type
_entity.pdbx_description
1 polymer ?
#
loop_
_entity_poly.entity_id
_entity_poly.type
_entity_poly.pdbx_seq_one_letter_code
_entity_poly.pdbx_strand_id
1 'polypeptide(L)'
;FEQLLLAVRKQDAPEINAAVRRYERLVAESPVAQIHLTKTSLESWLNGFNPTAIGIMLYLLAFVLGLCSMATKGSSARNLTYGILLGVFVIHTLTLLARMYISGRAPVTNLYSSAVFIGWACVLFCLILERIHRLGVANLVAAMIGVITMAVARSLDKVDTMHVLAAVLDTQFWLSTHVVIITAGYAVTYLAGFFGAVALVHSMWTGRKSQDADSRQRGQQLQTQMYRMAYFSVCFGILFSFVGTVLGGLWADDSWGRFWGWDPKENGALMIVLWNAVVLHARWDKLVGVRGFSILALIGNIITSWSWFGTNLLGIGLHEYGFNKSVAVALVITVTVHLLFIALALFMTSSRQQAVSE
;
A
#
# COMPACT_ATOMS: atom_id res chain seq x y z
N PHE A 1 -6.55 3.12 -42.37
CA PHE A 1 -7.19 3.83 -41.24
C PHE A 1 -8.63 4.24 -41.57
N GLU A 2 -8.88 4.91 -42.69
CA GLU A 2 -10.25 5.31 -43.11
C GLU A 2 -11.27 4.16 -43.19
N GLN A 3 -10.86 3.00 -43.71
CA GLN A 3 -11.72 1.80 -43.77
C GLN A 3 -12.16 1.30 -42.37
N LEU A 4 -11.29 1.44 -41.36
CA LEU A 4 -11.62 1.09 -39.97
C LEU A 4 -12.64 2.07 -39.40
N LEU A 5 -12.47 3.38 -39.63
CA LEU A 5 -13.41 4.41 -39.20
C LEU A 5 -14.79 4.23 -39.84
N LEU A 6 -14.84 3.86 -41.12
CA LEU A 6 -16.08 3.56 -41.83
C LEU A 6 -16.77 2.31 -41.27
N ALA A 7 -16.02 1.25 -40.97
CA ALA A 7 -16.56 0.03 -40.36
C ALA A 7 -17.10 0.27 -38.93
N VAL A 8 -16.39 1.07 -38.12
CA VAL A 8 -16.84 1.49 -36.78
C VAL A 8 -18.13 2.29 -36.87
N ARG A 9 -18.24 3.21 -37.84
CA ARG A 9 -19.44 4.02 -38.07
C ARG A 9 -20.65 3.17 -38.48
N LYS A 10 -20.42 2.03 -39.15
CA LYS A 10 -21.45 1.06 -39.54
C LYS A 10 -21.78 0.03 -38.47
N GLN A 11 -21.05 -0.01 -37.35
CA GLN A 11 -21.18 -1.00 -36.27
C GLN A 11 -21.09 -2.47 -36.72
N ASP A 12 -20.39 -2.75 -37.83
CA ASP A 12 -20.22 -4.11 -38.36
C ASP A 12 -18.99 -4.79 -37.71
N ALA A 13 -19.24 -5.64 -36.71
CA ALA A 13 -18.18 -6.31 -35.95
C ALA A 13 -17.23 -7.18 -36.82
N PRO A 14 -17.72 -7.99 -37.78
CA PRO A 14 -16.87 -8.68 -38.76
C PRO A 14 -15.95 -7.75 -39.57
N GLU A 15 -16.50 -6.67 -40.14
CA GLU A 15 -15.75 -5.71 -40.96
C GLU A 15 -14.72 -4.93 -40.12
N ILE A 16 -15.08 -4.58 -38.88
CA ILE A 16 -14.17 -3.98 -37.89
C ILE A 16 -13.00 -4.93 -37.62
N ASN A 17 -13.26 -6.19 -37.27
CA ASN A 17 -12.20 -7.15 -36.96
C ASN A 17 -11.29 -7.43 -38.17
N ALA A 18 -11.83 -7.43 -39.38
CA ALA A 18 -11.05 -7.57 -40.61
C ALA A 18 -10.16 -6.34 -40.87
N ALA A 19 -10.71 -5.14 -40.68
CA ALA A 19 -9.98 -3.88 -40.83
C ALA A 19 -8.88 -3.72 -39.77
N VAL A 20 -9.14 -4.13 -38.52
CA VAL A 20 -8.14 -4.17 -37.43
C VAL A 20 -7.00 -5.12 -37.80
N ARG A 21 -7.31 -6.38 -38.17
CA ARG A 21 -6.27 -7.35 -38.56
C ARG A 21 -5.43 -6.86 -39.75
N ARG A 22 -6.04 -6.16 -40.71
CA ARG A 22 -5.33 -5.58 -41.86
C ARG A 22 -4.41 -4.45 -41.42
N TYR A 23 -4.89 -3.58 -40.53
CA TYR A 23 -4.09 -2.51 -39.95
C TYR A 23 -2.93 -3.06 -39.12
N GLU A 24 -3.17 -4.06 -38.27
CA GLU A 24 -2.14 -4.75 -37.49
C GLU A 24 -1.06 -5.38 -38.38
N ARG A 25 -1.42 -6.00 -39.52
CA ARG A 25 -0.45 -6.53 -40.48
C ARG A 25 0.41 -5.43 -41.11
N LEU A 26 -0.20 -4.34 -41.57
CA LEU A 26 0.53 -3.20 -42.15
C LEU A 26 1.45 -2.53 -41.14
N VAL A 27 1.02 -2.45 -39.88
CA VAL A 27 1.86 -1.96 -38.78
C VAL A 27 2.99 -2.97 -38.48
N ALA A 28 2.71 -4.28 -38.47
CA ALA A 28 3.72 -5.32 -38.26
C ALA A 28 4.78 -5.40 -39.36
N GLU A 29 4.48 -4.94 -40.58
CA GLU A 29 5.44 -4.83 -41.68
C GLU A 29 6.36 -3.60 -41.56
N SER A 30 6.05 -2.64 -40.68
CA SER A 30 6.90 -1.47 -40.42
C SER A 30 8.02 -1.81 -39.42
N PRO A 31 9.31 -1.61 -39.77
CA PRO A 31 10.45 -1.87 -38.88
C PRO A 31 10.37 -1.09 -37.55
N VAL A 32 9.78 0.11 -37.57
CA VAL A 32 9.61 0.96 -36.39
C VAL A 32 8.58 0.40 -35.42
N ALA A 33 7.53 -0.24 -35.95
CA ALA A 33 6.45 -0.79 -35.13
C ALA A 33 6.78 -2.18 -34.56
N GLN A 34 7.58 -3.00 -35.25
CA GLN A 34 8.03 -4.30 -34.73
C GLN A 34 8.72 -4.20 -33.36
N ILE A 35 9.40 -3.08 -33.08
CA ILE A 35 10.07 -2.82 -31.80
C ILE A 35 9.07 -2.69 -30.64
N HIS A 36 7.84 -2.26 -30.92
CA HIS A 36 6.86 -1.90 -29.88
C HIS A 36 5.63 -2.84 -29.82
N LEU A 37 5.35 -3.62 -30.85
CA LEU A 37 4.14 -4.47 -30.93
C LEU A 37 4.00 -5.48 -29.78
N THR A 38 5.10 -6.08 -29.32
CA THR A 38 5.08 -7.00 -28.16
C THR A 38 4.71 -6.28 -26.86
N LYS A 39 5.17 -5.04 -26.66
CA LYS A 39 4.82 -4.24 -25.49
C LYS A 39 3.37 -3.75 -25.56
N THR A 40 2.93 -3.28 -26.72
CA THR A 40 1.57 -2.79 -26.93
C THR A 40 0.52 -3.91 -26.80
N SER A 41 0.81 -5.11 -27.32
CA SER A 41 -0.08 -6.26 -27.15
C SER A 41 -0.18 -6.72 -25.68
N LEU A 42 0.96 -6.77 -24.97
CA LEU A 42 0.97 -7.08 -23.54
C LEU A 42 0.22 -6.01 -22.72
N GLU A 43 0.38 -4.74 -23.05
CA GLU A 43 -0.33 -3.63 -22.41
C GLU A 43 -1.85 -3.73 -22.63
N SER A 44 -2.27 -3.96 -23.88
CA SER A 44 -3.68 -4.17 -24.22
C SER A 44 -4.27 -5.37 -23.47
N TRP A 45 -3.52 -6.48 -23.38
CA TRP A 45 -3.94 -7.65 -22.61
C TRP A 45 -4.04 -7.34 -21.11
N LEU A 46 -3.07 -6.63 -20.54
CA LEU A 46 -3.03 -6.26 -19.13
C LEU A 46 -4.20 -5.35 -18.75
N ASN A 47 -4.51 -4.37 -19.61
CA ASN A 47 -5.63 -3.46 -19.43
C ASN A 47 -6.99 -4.18 -19.59
N GLY A 48 -7.10 -5.09 -20.57
CA GLY A 48 -8.32 -5.88 -20.80
C GLY A 48 -8.60 -6.92 -19.71
N PHE A 49 -7.59 -7.68 -19.27
CA PHE A 49 -7.71 -8.67 -18.20
C PHE A 49 -7.92 -8.01 -16.83
N ASN A 50 -7.40 -6.79 -16.65
CA ASN A 50 -7.51 -5.99 -15.43
C ASN A 50 -7.17 -6.76 -14.14
N PRO A 51 -5.91 -7.24 -13.99
CA PRO A 51 -5.54 -8.05 -12.84
C PRO A 51 -5.72 -7.35 -11.49
N THR A 52 -5.71 -6.02 -11.44
CA THR A 52 -5.94 -5.28 -10.19
C THR A 52 -7.40 -5.36 -9.71
N ALA A 53 -8.37 -5.37 -10.63
CA ALA A 53 -9.78 -5.61 -10.29
C ALA A 53 -10.01 -7.03 -9.75
N ILE A 54 -9.44 -8.02 -10.44
CA ILE A 54 -9.49 -9.43 -10.00
C ILE A 54 -8.79 -9.57 -8.65
N GLY A 55 -7.64 -8.91 -8.47
CA GLY A 55 -6.90 -8.87 -7.21
C GLY A 55 -7.75 -8.38 -6.04
N ILE A 56 -8.56 -7.33 -6.22
CA ILE A 56 -9.50 -6.86 -5.18
C ILE A 56 -10.47 -7.96 -4.78
N MET A 57 -11.09 -8.65 -5.76
CA MET A 57 -12.04 -9.73 -5.48
C MET A 57 -11.38 -10.89 -4.74
N LEU A 58 -10.17 -11.26 -5.13
CA LEU A 58 -9.44 -12.35 -4.48
C LEU A 58 -8.93 -11.96 -3.08
N TYR A 59 -8.51 -10.72 -2.86
CA TYR A 59 -8.19 -10.23 -1.52
C TYR A 59 -9.43 -10.14 -0.63
N LEU A 60 -10.59 -9.76 -1.16
CA LEU A 60 -11.87 -9.79 -0.43
C LEU A 60 -12.24 -11.23 -0.05
N LEU A 61 -12.09 -12.18 -0.97
CA LEU A 61 -12.31 -13.60 -0.69
C LEU A 61 -11.36 -14.09 0.42
N ALA A 62 -10.07 -13.77 0.33
CA ALA A 62 -9.10 -14.10 1.36
C ALA A 62 -9.41 -13.44 2.71
N PHE A 63 -9.97 -12.23 2.70
CA PHE A 63 -10.39 -11.53 3.91
C PHE A 63 -11.55 -12.25 4.61
N VAL A 64 -12.59 -12.64 3.85
CA VAL A 64 -13.73 -13.40 4.37
C VAL A 64 -13.27 -14.76 4.90
N LEU A 65 -12.42 -15.47 4.16
CA LEU A 65 -11.85 -16.74 4.60
C LEU A 65 -10.96 -16.58 5.84
N GLY A 66 -10.22 -15.48 5.95
CA GLY A 66 -9.43 -15.14 7.14
C GLY A 66 -10.31 -14.94 8.38
N LEU A 67 -11.45 -14.25 8.26
CA LEU A 67 -12.43 -14.12 9.34
C LEU A 67 -13.00 -15.49 9.74
N CYS A 68 -13.40 -16.31 8.77
CA CYS A 68 -13.88 -17.68 9.01
C CYS A 68 -12.81 -18.55 9.68
N SER A 69 -11.55 -18.42 9.26
CA SER A 69 -10.41 -19.13 9.86
C SER A 69 -10.20 -18.74 11.32
N MET A 70 -10.38 -17.47 11.67
CA MET A 70 -10.29 -17.02 13.06
C MET A 70 -11.46 -17.55 13.90
N ALA A 71 -12.68 -17.60 13.34
CA ALA A 71 -13.86 -18.13 14.02
C ALA A 71 -13.78 -19.64 14.26
N THR A 72 -13.39 -20.42 13.24
CA THR A 72 -13.31 -21.89 13.30
C THR A 72 -12.10 -22.41 14.06
N LYS A 73 -11.08 -21.56 14.31
CA LYS A 73 -9.82 -21.91 14.99
C LYS A 73 -9.04 -23.05 14.30
N GLY A 74 -9.43 -23.47 13.10
CA GLY A 74 -8.84 -24.60 12.38
C GLY A 74 -7.56 -24.20 11.62
N SER A 75 -6.51 -25.03 11.74
CA SER A 75 -5.25 -24.84 11.01
C SER A 75 -5.42 -24.96 9.49
N SER A 76 -6.36 -25.78 9.02
CA SER A 76 -6.65 -25.97 7.59
C SER A 76 -7.20 -24.71 6.93
N ALA A 77 -8.15 -24.01 7.58
CA ALA A 77 -8.72 -22.76 7.06
C ALA A 77 -7.67 -21.65 6.99
N ARG A 78 -6.76 -21.59 7.97
CA ARG A 78 -5.63 -20.64 7.98
C ARG A 78 -4.66 -20.92 6.84
N ASN A 79 -4.29 -22.19 6.64
CA ASN A 79 -3.38 -22.60 5.57
C ASN A 79 -4.00 -22.38 4.19
N LEU A 80 -5.30 -22.60 4.03
CA LEU A 80 -6.05 -22.27 2.81
C LEU A 80 -6.02 -20.77 2.54
N THR A 81 -6.32 -19.94 3.54
CA THR A 81 -6.27 -18.48 3.43
C THR A 81 -4.87 -18.01 3.02
N TYR A 82 -3.83 -18.55 3.66
CA TYR A 82 -2.44 -18.27 3.30
C TYR A 82 -2.11 -18.69 1.86
N GLY A 83 -2.57 -19.87 1.43
CA GLY A 83 -2.36 -20.37 0.07
C GLY A 83 -3.03 -19.49 -1.00
N ILE A 84 -4.26 -19.02 -0.73
CA ILE A 84 -4.96 -18.07 -1.60
C ILE A 84 -4.19 -16.75 -1.64
N LEU A 85 -3.79 -16.19 -0.50
CA LEU A 85 -3.02 -14.94 -0.44
C LEU A 85 -1.69 -15.05 -1.20
N LEU A 86 -1.02 -16.21 -1.14
CA LEU A 86 0.19 -16.48 -1.91
C LEU A 86 -0.11 -16.47 -3.41
N GLY A 87 -1.20 -17.10 -3.86
CA GLY A 87 -1.63 -17.05 -5.26
C GLY A 87 -1.95 -15.64 -5.75
N VAL A 88 -2.69 -14.85 -4.94
CA VAL A 88 -2.97 -13.45 -5.25
C VAL A 88 -1.69 -12.62 -5.30
N PHE A 89 -0.77 -12.86 -4.37
CA PHE A 89 0.54 -12.20 -4.35
C PHE A 89 1.37 -12.50 -5.60
N VAL A 90 1.32 -13.72 -6.13
CA VAL A 90 1.96 -14.07 -7.41
C VAL A 90 1.33 -13.28 -8.56
N ILE A 91 0.00 -13.21 -8.66
CA ILE A 91 -0.69 -12.41 -9.68
C ILE A 91 -0.31 -10.93 -9.57
N HIS A 92 -0.27 -10.41 -8.34
CA HIS A 92 0.12 -9.03 -8.06
C HIS A 92 1.58 -8.77 -8.49
N THR A 93 2.49 -9.69 -8.20
CA THR A 93 3.91 -9.62 -8.60
C THR A 93 4.06 -9.66 -10.11
N LEU A 94 3.38 -10.59 -10.79
CA LEU A 94 3.40 -10.68 -12.26
C LEU A 94 2.84 -9.42 -12.92
N THR A 95 1.81 -8.82 -12.31
CA THR A 95 1.25 -7.54 -12.77
C THR A 95 2.27 -6.42 -12.66
N LEU A 96 2.98 -6.31 -11.54
CA LEU A 96 4.03 -5.30 -11.38
C LEU A 96 5.19 -5.53 -12.37
N LEU A 97 5.64 -6.77 -12.54
CA LEU A 97 6.70 -7.11 -13.49
C LEU A 97 6.30 -6.82 -14.95
N ALA A 98 5.07 -7.15 -15.33
CA ALA A 98 4.55 -6.81 -16.66
C ALA A 98 4.56 -5.30 -16.89
N ARG A 99 4.15 -4.50 -15.89
CA ARG A 99 4.19 -3.04 -15.95
C ARG A 99 5.62 -2.50 -16.04
N MET A 100 6.56 -3.09 -15.30
CA MET A 100 7.98 -2.73 -15.40
C MET A 100 8.55 -3.04 -16.78
N TYR A 101 8.17 -4.18 -17.37
CA TYR A 101 8.60 -4.56 -18.71
C TYR A 101 8.03 -3.64 -19.81
N ILE A 102 6.75 -3.28 -19.71
CA ILE A 102 6.09 -2.36 -20.65
C ILE A 102 6.74 -0.97 -20.56
N SER A 103 6.81 -0.40 -19.35
CA SER A 103 7.35 0.95 -19.12
C SER A 103 8.87 1.05 -19.27
N GLY A 104 9.60 -0.06 -19.12
CA GLY A 104 11.06 -0.08 -19.06
C GLY A 104 11.63 0.56 -17.78
N ARG A 105 10.80 0.76 -16.74
CA ARG A 105 11.16 1.50 -15.53
C ARG A 105 10.84 0.70 -14.27
N ALA A 106 11.36 1.17 -13.14
CA ALA A 106 11.07 0.64 -11.81
C ALA A 106 9.56 0.75 -11.48
N PRO A 107 9.03 -0.01 -10.50
CA PRO A 107 7.58 -0.17 -10.32
C PRO A 107 6.84 1.09 -9.84
N VAL A 108 7.57 2.12 -9.40
CA VAL A 108 7.02 3.32 -8.75
C VAL A 108 7.20 4.53 -9.66
N THR A 109 6.41 4.62 -10.74
CA THR A 109 6.47 5.71 -11.73
C THR A 109 5.43 6.81 -11.49
N ASN A 110 4.30 6.50 -10.87
CA ASN A 110 3.24 7.46 -10.60
C ASN A 110 2.48 7.11 -9.30
N LEU A 111 1.52 7.94 -8.89
CA LEU A 111 0.75 7.71 -7.65
C LEU A 111 -0.04 6.38 -7.67
N TYR A 112 -0.59 6.01 -8.83
CA TYR A 112 -1.27 4.72 -9.00
C TYR A 112 -0.31 3.55 -8.75
N SER A 113 0.83 3.52 -9.45
CA SER A 113 1.79 2.42 -9.36
C SER A 113 2.48 2.36 -7.99
N SER A 114 2.68 3.52 -7.35
CA SER A 114 3.12 3.63 -5.96
C SER A 114 2.14 2.96 -5.00
N ALA A 115 0.84 3.20 -5.15
CA ALA A 115 -0.19 2.59 -4.31
C ALA A 115 -0.25 1.06 -4.50
N VAL A 116 -0.12 0.59 -5.74
CA VAL A 116 -0.02 -0.84 -6.06
C VAL A 116 1.22 -1.45 -5.39
N PHE A 117 2.38 -0.79 -5.51
CA PHE A 117 3.64 -1.24 -4.91
C PHE A 117 3.59 -1.27 -3.37
N ILE A 118 2.97 -0.27 -2.73
CA ILE A 118 2.75 -0.26 -1.27
C ILE A 118 1.91 -1.47 -0.85
N GLY A 119 0.80 -1.73 -1.56
CA GLY A 119 -0.02 -2.92 -1.32
C GLY A 119 0.76 -4.22 -1.44
N TRP A 120 1.58 -4.34 -2.49
CA TRP A 120 2.45 -5.49 -2.69
C TRP A 120 3.46 -5.68 -1.55
N ALA A 121 4.14 -4.61 -1.13
CA ALA A 121 5.13 -4.64 -0.06
C ALA A 121 4.51 -4.99 1.30
N CYS A 122 3.34 -4.43 1.63
CA CYS A 122 2.60 -4.79 2.84
C CYS A 122 2.18 -6.26 2.85
N VAL A 123 1.64 -6.77 1.73
CA VAL A 123 1.23 -8.17 1.62
C VAL A 123 2.42 -9.11 1.74
N LEU A 124 3.56 -8.79 1.09
CA LEU A 124 4.79 -9.55 1.23
C LEU A 124 5.24 -9.64 2.69
N PHE A 125 5.29 -8.49 3.39
CA PHE A 125 5.71 -8.45 4.79
C PHE A 125 4.74 -9.24 5.68
N CYS A 126 3.43 -9.15 5.46
CA CYS A 126 2.45 -9.96 6.18
C CYS A 126 2.60 -11.46 5.91
N LEU A 127 2.88 -11.89 4.68
CA LEU A 127 3.13 -13.30 4.36
C LEU A 127 4.36 -13.83 5.11
N ILE A 128 5.44 -13.03 5.17
CA ILE A 128 6.65 -13.36 5.95
C ILE A 128 6.29 -13.46 7.45
N LEU A 129 5.58 -12.48 8.01
CA LEU A 129 5.17 -12.48 9.40
C LEU A 129 4.24 -13.66 9.73
N GLU A 130 3.29 -13.99 8.86
CA GLU A 130 2.42 -15.15 9.05
C GLU A 130 3.23 -16.45 9.03
N ARG A 131 4.24 -16.55 8.15
CA ARG A 131 5.09 -17.74 8.07
C ARG A 131 5.88 -18.00 9.36
N ILE A 132 6.23 -16.93 10.09
CA ILE A 132 6.97 -16.95 11.36
C ILE A 132 6.01 -17.19 12.54
N HIS A 133 4.93 -16.41 12.65
CA HIS A 133 4.07 -16.39 13.83
C HIS A 133 2.86 -17.34 13.76
N ARG A 134 2.38 -17.70 12.55
CA ARG A 134 1.30 -18.68 12.27
C ARG A 134 0.01 -18.49 13.09
N LEU A 135 -0.47 -17.25 13.25
CA LEU A 135 -1.66 -16.95 14.06
C LEU A 135 -2.90 -16.59 13.23
N GLY A 136 -2.78 -16.43 11.92
CA GLY A 136 -3.85 -16.01 11.00
C GLY A 136 -4.10 -14.50 10.99
N VAL A 137 -3.61 -13.75 11.98
CA VAL A 137 -3.80 -12.30 12.06
C VAL A 137 -3.10 -11.57 10.92
N ALA A 138 -1.89 -12.00 10.55
CA ALA A 138 -1.16 -11.36 9.46
C ALA A 138 -1.81 -11.67 8.09
N ASN A 139 -2.46 -12.83 7.92
CA ASN A 139 -3.31 -13.09 6.75
C ASN A 139 -4.48 -12.12 6.65
N LEU A 140 -5.19 -11.87 7.77
CA LEU A 140 -6.32 -10.93 7.79
C LEU A 140 -5.87 -9.51 7.43
N VAL A 141 -4.74 -9.07 8.01
CA VAL A 141 -4.16 -7.76 7.74
C VAL A 141 -3.68 -7.66 6.28
N ALA A 142 -3.04 -8.69 5.74
CA ALA A 142 -2.63 -8.75 4.33
C ALA A 142 -3.83 -8.58 3.38
N ALA A 143 -4.90 -9.34 3.63
CA ALA A 143 -6.10 -9.30 2.82
C ALA A 143 -6.76 -7.91 2.87
N MET A 144 -6.93 -7.35 4.08
CA MET A 144 -7.51 -6.02 4.28
C MET A 144 -6.71 -4.93 3.59
N ILE A 145 -5.38 -4.91 3.78
CA ILE A 145 -4.51 -3.92 3.14
C ILE A 145 -4.51 -4.08 1.62
N GLY A 146 -4.46 -5.31 1.12
CA GLY A 146 -4.53 -5.60 -0.32
C GLY A 146 -5.79 -5.00 -0.96
N VAL A 147 -6.96 -5.18 -0.34
CA VAL A 147 -8.21 -4.55 -0.79
C VAL A 147 -8.10 -3.02 -0.76
N ILE A 148 -7.71 -2.44 0.37
CA ILE A 148 -7.68 -0.98 0.55
C ILE A 148 -6.73 -0.33 -0.46
N THR A 149 -5.51 -0.82 -0.58
CA THR A 149 -4.48 -0.26 -1.47
C THR A 149 -4.85 -0.36 -2.94
N MET A 150 -5.43 -1.48 -3.39
CA MET A 150 -5.92 -1.62 -4.76
C MET A 150 -7.13 -0.72 -5.03
N ALA A 151 -8.04 -0.58 -4.07
CA ALA A 151 -9.18 0.33 -4.19
C ALA A 151 -8.72 1.80 -4.27
N VAL A 152 -7.75 2.19 -3.44
CA VAL A 152 -7.12 3.52 -3.49
C VAL A 152 -6.43 3.73 -4.82
N ALA A 153 -5.62 2.78 -5.31
CA ALA A 153 -4.96 2.87 -6.61
C ALA A 153 -5.97 3.17 -7.73
N ARG A 154 -7.06 2.40 -7.81
CA ARG A 154 -8.13 2.62 -8.80
C ARG A 154 -8.90 3.92 -8.61
N SER A 155 -8.92 4.49 -7.40
CA SER A 155 -9.52 5.80 -7.16
C SER A 155 -8.62 6.94 -7.62
N LEU A 156 -7.30 6.72 -7.66
CA LEU A 156 -6.31 7.71 -8.11
C LEU A 156 -6.31 7.82 -9.62
N ASP A 157 -6.40 6.69 -10.33
CA ASP A 157 -6.55 6.68 -11.78
C ASP A 157 -7.45 5.55 -12.28
N LYS A 158 -8.34 5.91 -13.22
CA LYS A 158 -9.38 5.02 -13.77
C LYS A 158 -9.24 4.78 -15.26
N VAL A 159 -8.57 5.67 -15.99
CA VAL A 159 -8.59 5.69 -17.47
C VAL A 159 -7.22 5.38 -18.03
N ASP A 160 -6.19 6.09 -17.58
CA ASP A 160 -4.81 5.85 -18.01
C ASP A 160 -3.94 5.62 -16.78
N THR A 161 -3.41 4.40 -16.65
CA THR A 161 -2.56 4.06 -15.50
C THR A 161 -1.08 4.18 -15.83
N MET A 162 -0.70 4.47 -17.07
CA MET A 162 0.68 4.49 -17.59
C MET A 162 1.05 5.85 -18.19
N HIS A 163 0.85 6.91 -17.41
CA HIS A 163 1.24 8.27 -17.77
C HIS A 163 2.71 8.42 -18.15
N VAL A 164 2.97 9.44 -18.99
CA VAL A 164 4.31 9.96 -19.23
C VAL A 164 4.93 10.38 -17.91
N LEU A 165 6.16 9.94 -17.66
CA LEU A 165 6.86 10.21 -16.41
C LEU A 165 7.20 11.70 -16.30
N ALA A 166 7.09 12.26 -15.09
CA ALA A 166 7.60 13.59 -14.82
C ALA A 166 9.12 13.64 -15.11
N ALA A 167 9.59 14.70 -15.76
CA ALA A 167 11.00 14.83 -16.20
C ALA A 167 12.00 14.67 -15.04
N VAL A 168 11.60 15.03 -13.83
CA VAL A 168 12.38 14.90 -12.59
C VAL A 168 12.66 13.43 -12.20
N LEU A 169 11.82 12.49 -12.64
CA LEU A 169 11.96 11.05 -12.35
C LEU A 169 12.70 10.29 -13.46
N ASP A 170 13.28 10.97 -14.46
CA ASP A 170 13.74 10.32 -15.67
C ASP A 170 14.98 9.41 -15.46
N THR A 171 15.73 9.61 -14.37
CA THR A 171 16.91 8.78 -14.04
C THR A 171 16.50 7.43 -13.44
N GLN A 172 16.79 6.33 -14.15
CA GLN A 172 16.46 4.97 -13.70
C GLN A 172 17.14 4.56 -12.38
N PHE A 173 18.37 5.05 -12.14
CA PHE A 173 19.13 4.72 -10.92
C PHE A 173 18.40 5.19 -9.66
N TRP A 174 18.03 6.47 -9.59
CA TRP A 174 17.35 7.04 -8.42
C TRP A 174 15.92 6.55 -8.27
N LEU A 175 15.21 6.35 -9.40
CA LEU A 175 13.88 5.76 -9.39
C LEU A 175 13.88 4.33 -8.83
N SER A 176 14.89 3.52 -9.16
CA SER A 176 14.99 2.13 -8.70
C SER A 176 15.54 1.97 -7.28
N THR A 177 16.29 2.96 -6.77
CA THR A 177 16.90 2.92 -5.45
C THR A 177 16.11 3.75 -4.44
N HIS A 178 16.23 5.08 -4.51
CA HIS A 178 15.61 6.03 -3.59
C HIS A 178 14.09 5.85 -3.51
N VAL A 179 13.40 5.93 -4.65
CA VAL A 179 11.92 5.94 -4.67
C VAL A 179 11.36 4.60 -4.21
N VAL A 180 12.02 3.48 -4.56
CA VAL A 180 11.61 2.14 -4.10
C VAL A 180 11.80 1.99 -2.59
N ILE A 181 12.96 2.37 -2.05
CA ILE A 181 13.23 2.17 -0.62
C ILE A 181 12.39 3.10 0.27
N ILE A 182 12.16 4.36 -0.13
CA ILE A 182 11.32 5.29 0.64
C ILE A 182 9.86 4.82 0.64
N THR A 183 9.37 4.33 -0.51
CA THR A 183 8.02 3.77 -0.64
C THR A 183 7.85 2.47 0.15
N ALA A 184 8.89 1.63 0.22
CA ALA A 184 8.91 0.48 1.13
C ALA A 184 8.81 0.93 2.60
N GLY A 185 9.48 2.02 2.98
CA GLY A 185 9.33 2.65 4.30
C GLY A 185 7.89 3.09 4.59
N TYR A 186 7.19 3.66 3.60
CA TYR A 186 5.77 4.01 3.73
C TYR A 186 4.92 2.76 3.97
N ALA A 187 5.14 1.70 3.18
CA ALA A 187 4.39 0.46 3.29
C ALA A 187 4.52 -0.18 4.68
N VAL A 188 5.73 -0.25 5.22
CA VAL A 188 5.92 -0.88 6.53
C VAL A 188 5.43 0.03 7.67
N THR A 189 5.53 1.36 7.53
CA THR A 189 4.92 2.30 8.50
C THR A 189 3.39 2.16 8.52
N TYR A 190 2.74 2.09 7.35
CA TYR A 190 1.32 1.79 7.24
C TYR A 190 0.94 0.49 7.95
N LEU A 191 1.73 -0.55 7.70
CA LEU A 191 1.52 -1.86 8.28
C LEU A 191 1.60 -1.85 9.81
N ALA A 192 2.50 -1.06 10.40
CA ALA A 192 2.56 -0.86 11.84
C ALA A 192 1.23 -0.30 12.40
N GLY A 193 0.68 0.73 11.74
CA GLY A 193 -0.61 1.29 12.14
C GLY A 193 -1.78 0.33 11.93
N PHE A 194 -1.77 -0.51 10.89
CA PHE A 194 -2.79 -1.56 10.71
C PHE A 194 -2.74 -2.61 11.82
N PHE A 195 -1.55 -3.10 12.19
CA PHE A 195 -1.42 -3.99 13.35
C PHE A 195 -1.88 -3.29 14.64
N GLY A 196 -1.58 -1.99 14.79
CA GLY A 196 -2.09 -1.15 15.86
C GLY A 196 -3.62 -1.08 15.91
N ALA A 197 -4.28 -0.83 14.77
CA ALA A 197 -5.74 -0.80 14.64
C ALA A 197 -6.37 -2.12 15.08
N VAL A 198 -5.91 -3.24 14.50
CA VAL A 198 -6.47 -4.56 14.84
C VAL A 198 -6.21 -4.87 16.32
N ALA A 199 -5.06 -4.48 16.89
CA ALA A 199 -4.75 -4.69 18.29
C ALA A 199 -5.71 -3.89 19.20
N LEU A 200 -6.02 -2.66 18.83
CA LEU A 200 -7.01 -1.85 19.54
C LEU A 200 -8.38 -2.50 19.43
N VAL A 201 -8.87 -2.83 18.22
CA VAL A 201 -10.16 -3.51 18.02
C VAL A 201 -10.29 -4.78 18.86
N HIS A 202 -9.25 -5.61 18.86
CA HIS A 202 -9.23 -6.80 19.69
C HIS A 202 -9.31 -6.47 21.19
N SER A 203 -8.56 -5.47 21.67
CA SER A 203 -8.60 -5.01 23.08
C SER A 203 -9.97 -4.43 23.48
N MET A 204 -10.65 -3.78 22.52
CA MET A 204 -12.01 -3.25 22.68
C MET A 204 -13.03 -4.37 22.86
N TRP A 205 -12.96 -5.41 22.03
CA TRP A 205 -13.87 -6.55 22.08
C TRP A 205 -13.62 -7.46 23.29
N THR A 206 -12.35 -7.82 23.55
CA THR A 206 -11.99 -8.80 24.58
C THR A 206 -12.02 -8.27 26.01
N GLY A 207 -12.04 -6.95 26.21
CA GLY A 207 -12.18 -6.39 27.56
C GLY A 207 -13.60 -6.32 28.09
N ARG A 208 -14.58 -6.92 27.41
CA ARG A 208 -15.81 -7.40 28.06
C ARG A 208 -15.45 -8.70 28.79
N LYS A 209 -15.55 -8.72 30.13
CA LYS A 209 -15.15 -9.82 31.03
C LYS A 209 -15.40 -11.20 30.40
N SER A 210 -14.37 -11.79 29.79
CA SER A 210 -14.43 -13.21 29.46
C SER A 210 -14.25 -13.98 30.76
N GLN A 211 -15.26 -14.79 31.12
CA GLN A 211 -15.28 -15.55 32.37
C GLN A 211 -14.22 -16.68 32.40
N ASP A 212 -13.79 -17.15 31.23
CA ASP A 212 -12.89 -18.29 31.07
C ASP A 212 -11.40 -17.90 31.00
N ALA A 213 -10.54 -18.61 31.74
CA ALA A 213 -9.10 -18.34 31.84
C ALA A 213 -8.35 -18.60 30.52
N ASP A 214 -8.72 -19.65 29.78
CA ASP A 214 -8.07 -20.02 28.50
C ASP A 214 -8.28 -18.91 27.44
N SER A 215 -9.51 -18.39 27.37
CA SER A 215 -9.84 -17.28 26.46
C SER A 215 -9.04 -16.00 26.74
N ARG A 216 -8.74 -15.70 28.02
CA ARG A 216 -7.91 -14.53 28.40
C ARG A 216 -6.45 -14.74 28.00
N GLN A 217 -5.89 -15.92 28.27
CA GLN A 217 -4.51 -16.24 27.91
C GLN A 217 -4.30 -16.13 26.40
N ARG A 218 -5.23 -16.67 25.60
CA ARG A 218 -5.18 -16.56 24.14
C ARG A 218 -5.31 -15.11 23.66
N GLY A 219 -6.18 -14.32 24.28
CA GLY A 219 -6.31 -12.89 23.98
C GLY A 219 -5.03 -12.10 24.27
N GLN A 220 -4.35 -12.39 25.38
CA GLN A 220 -3.05 -11.79 25.72
C GLN A 220 -1.94 -12.21 24.76
N GLN A 221 -1.91 -13.48 24.35
CA GLN A 221 -0.98 -13.96 23.32
C GLN A 221 -1.18 -13.23 22.00
N LEU A 222 -2.42 -13.09 21.52
CA LEU A 222 -2.72 -12.34 20.29
C LEU A 222 -2.26 -10.88 20.40
N GLN A 223 -2.59 -10.18 21.49
CA GLN A 223 -2.13 -8.81 21.74
C GLN A 223 -0.61 -8.67 21.70
N THR A 224 0.10 -9.58 22.38
CA THR A 224 1.57 -9.57 22.43
C THR A 224 2.18 -9.76 21.03
N GLN A 225 1.58 -10.63 20.22
CA GLN A 225 2.09 -10.93 18.88
C GLN A 225 1.81 -9.79 17.90
N MET A 226 0.62 -9.19 17.97
CA MET A 226 0.28 -8.00 17.17
C MET A 226 1.18 -6.82 17.53
N TYR A 227 1.47 -6.64 18.82
CA TYR A 227 2.47 -5.69 19.28
C TYR A 227 3.85 -5.99 18.71
N ARG A 228 4.33 -7.24 18.76
CA ARG A 228 5.63 -7.62 18.18
C ARG A 228 5.68 -7.33 16.68
N MET A 229 4.63 -7.68 15.94
CA MET A 229 4.53 -7.39 14.50
C MET A 229 4.54 -5.89 14.21
N ALA A 230 3.77 -5.10 14.97
CA ALA A 230 3.79 -3.64 14.86
C ALA A 230 5.17 -3.07 15.20
N TYR A 231 5.82 -3.54 16.27
CA TYR A 231 7.15 -3.12 16.67
C TYR A 231 8.20 -3.41 15.60
N PHE A 232 8.23 -4.64 15.06
CA PHE A 232 9.11 -4.97 13.93
C PHE A 232 8.82 -4.09 12.71
N SER A 233 7.55 -3.82 12.43
CA SER A 233 7.16 -2.94 11.33
C SER A 233 7.72 -1.53 11.54
N VAL A 234 7.63 -0.94 12.73
CA VAL A 234 8.23 0.38 13.01
C VAL A 234 9.76 0.35 12.86
N CYS A 235 10.45 -0.72 13.29
CA CYS A 235 11.90 -0.86 13.12
C CYS A 235 12.33 -0.89 11.64
N PHE A 236 11.61 -1.63 10.79
CA PHE A 236 11.87 -1.59 9.34
C PHE A 236 11.41 -0.28 8.71
N GLY A 237 10.34 0.33 9.23
CA GLY A 237 9.83 1.64 8.83
C GLY A 237 10.88 2.73 9.00
N ILE A 238 11.51 2.84 10.18
CA ILE A 238 12.61 3.80 10.41
C ILE A 238 13.82 3.49 9.52
N LEU A 239 14.21 2.22 9.37
CA LEU A 239 15.36 1.84 8.54
C LEU A 239 15.17 2.27 7.08
N PHE A 240 14.05 1.88 6.46
CA PHE A 240 13.78 2.19 5.07
C PHE A 240 13.48 3.67 4.82
N SER A 241 12.75 4.32 5.74
CA SER A 241 12.49 5.76 5.62
C SER A 241 13.76 6.59 5.81
N PHE A 242 14.66 6.22 6.73
CA PHE A 242 15.93 6.91 6.94
C PHE A 242 16.85 6.75 5.73
N VAL A 243 17.10 5.51 5.29
CA VAL A 243 17.93 5.23 4.11
C VAL A 243 17.33 5.90 2.88
N GLY A 244 16.01 5.82 2.71
CA GLY A 244 15.31 6.50 1.62
C GLY A 244 15.48 8.01 1.66
N THR A 245 15.34 8.64 2.83
CA THR A 245 15.51 10.09 2.96
C THR A 245 16.93 10.53 2.62
N VAL A 246 17.95 9.80 3.06
CA VAL A 246 19.37 10.09 2.73
C VAL A 246 19.63 9.93 1.23
N LEU A 247 19.16 8.83 0.61
CA LEU A 247 19.27 8.64 -0.84
C LEU A 247 18.52 9.72 -1.62
N GLY A 248 17.42 10.24 -1.06
CA GLY A 248 16.66 11.34 -1.65
C GLY A 248 17.44 12.65 -1.65
N GLY A 249 18.19 12.93 -0.58
CA GLY A 249 19.09 14.08 -0.54
C GLY A 249 20.24 13.96 -1.55
N LEU A 250 20.83 12.77 -1.71
CA LEU A 250 21.87 12.54 -2.73
C LEU A 250 21.31 12.74 -4.15
N TRP A 251 20.08 12.26 -4.40
CA TRP A 251 19.39 12.50 -5.66
C TRP A 251 19.09 13.98 -5.91
N ALA A 252 18.68 14.72 -4.88
CA ALA A 252 18.42 16.16 -4.97
C ALA A 252 19.71 16.94 -5.27
N ASP A 253 20.85 16.51 -4.72
CA ASP A 253 22.15 17.09 -5.02
C ASP A 253 22.54 16.89 -6.48
N ASP A 254 22.38 15.67 -7.00
CA ASP A 254 22.64 15.31 -8.39
C ASP A 254 21.71 16.04 -9.38
N SER A 255 20.42 16.19 -9.01
CA SER A 255 19.40 16.73 -9.92
C SER A 255 19.28 18.26 -9.86
N TRP A 256 19.45 18.86 -8.68
CA TRP A 256 19.18 20.27 -8.41
C TRP A 256 20.37 21.03 -7.81
N GLY A 257 21.51 20.36 -7.60
CA GLY A 257 22.72 20.97 -7.04
C GLY A 257 22.65 21.27 -5.54
N ARG A 258 21.70 20.68 -4.82
CA ARG A 258 21.62 20.78 -3.35
C ARG A 258 21.09 19.52 -2.67
N PHE A 259 21.76 19.09 -1.60
CA PHE A 259 21.32 17.94 -0.79
C PHE A 259 19.96 18.12 -0.09
N TRP A 260 19.64 19.35 0.36
CA TRP A 260 18.42 19.63 1.11
C TRP A 260 17.98 21.08 0.95
N GLY A 261 16.69 21.35 1.03
CA GLY A 261 16.12 22.69 0.83
C GLY A 261 14.73 22.89 1.41
N TRP A 262 14.30 22.03 2.33
CA TRP A 262 13.06 22.18 3.12
C TRP A 262 11.78 22.23 2.27
N ASP A 263 11.81 21.59 1.09
CA ASP A 263 10.61 21.38 0.28
C ASP A 263 9.57 20.56 1.08
N PRO A 264 8.26 20.81 0.95
CA PRO A 264 7.22 19.99 1.55
C PRO A 264 7.44 18.47 1.49
N LYS A 265 7.95 17.92 0.37
CA LYS A 265 8.27 16.49 0.24
C LYS A 265 9.43 16.05 1.12
N GLU A 266 10.50 16.84 1.16
CA GLU A 266 11.68 16.61 2.00
C GLU A 266 11.26 16.62 3.48
N ASN A 267 10.45 17.61 3.88
CA ASN A 267 9.89 17.69 5.23
C ASN A 267 8.98 16.51 5.56
N GLY A 268 8.15 16.09 4.61
CA GLY A 268 7.29 14.91 4.75
C GLY A 268 8.09 13.63 4.98
N ALA A 269 9.19 13.43 4.24
CA ALA A 269 10.09 12.29 4.45
C ALA A 269 10.74 12.32 5.83
N LEU A 270 11.25 13.48 6.25
CA LEU A 270 11.83 13.69 7.57
C LEU A 270 10.82 13.41 8.71
N MET A 271 9.57 13.87 8.58
CA MET A 271 8.52 13.62 9.57
C MET A 271 8.30 12.13 9.81
N ILE A 272 8.36 11.28 8.77
CA ILE A 272 8.18 9.84 8.91
C ILE A 272 9.35 9.23 9.70
N VAL A 273 10.59 9.62 9.37
CA VAL A 273 11.79 9.15 10.07
C VAL A 273 11.71 9.51 11.55
N LEU A 274 11.46 10.78 11.85
CA LEU A 274 11.36 11.28 13.21
C LEU A 274 10.21 10.63 13.98
N TRP A 275 9.05 10.44 13.33
CA TRP A 275 7.92 9.82 14.01
C TRP A 275 8.21 8.36 14.38
N ASN A 276 8.73 7.56 13.44
CA ASN A 276 9.12 6.19 13.75
C ASN A 276 10.18 6.14 14.86
N ALA A 277 11.13 7.08 14.88
CA ALA A 277 12.11 7.20 15.98
C ALA A 277 11.43 7.51 17.33
N VAL A 278 10.50 8.48 17.35
CA VAL A 278 9.73 8.84 18.55
C VAL A 278 8.92 7.66 19.07
N VAL A 279 8.26 6.89 18.20
CA VAL A 279 7.49 5.70 18.60
C VAL A 279 8.39 4.66 19.27
N LEU A 280 9.58 4.40 18.72
CA LEU A 280 10.54 3.47 19.31
C LEU A 280 11.13 3.99 20.62
N HIS A 281 11.50 5.27 20.67
CA HIS A 281 12.06 5.91 21.86
C HIS A 281 11.06 5.94 23.02
N ALA A 282 9.81 6.33 22.76
CA ALA A 282 8.73 6.32 23.75
C ALA A 282 8.51 4.92 24.33
N ARG A 283 8.76 3.87 23.53
CA ARG A 283 8.67 2.48 24.00
C ARG A 283 9.89 2.07 24.81
N TRP A 284 11.09 2.42 24.34
CA TRP A 284 12.36 2.13 25.00
C TRP A 284 12.39 2.72 26.42
N ASP A 285 11.95 3.96 26.55
CA ASP A 285 11.87 4.70 27.82
C ASP A 285 10.67 4.30 28.69
N LYS A 286 9.87 3.33 28.23
CA LYS A 286 8.66 2.84 28.90
C LYS A 286 7.60 3.94 29.13
N LEU A 287 7.64 5.03 28.37
CA LEU A 287 6.62 6.10 28.38
C LEU A 287 5.26 5.58 27.88
N VAL A 288 5.28 4.59 26.96
CA VAL A 288 4.07 3.97 26.43
C VAL A 288 4.03 2.46 26.61
N GLY A 289 2.86 1.96 27.04
CA GLY A 289 2.50 0.54 27.02
C GLY A 289 2.12 0.05 25.62
N VAL A 290 1.69 -1.22 25.52
CA VAL A 290 1.27 -1.84 24.24
C VAL A 290 0.16 -1.04 23.55
N ARG A 291 -0.84 -0.56 24.31
CA ARG A 291 -1.95 0.23 23.77
C ARG A 291 -1.49 1.61 23.26
N GLY A 292 -0.64 2.29 24.03
CA GLY A 292 -0.06 3.58 23.64
C GLY A 292 0.80 3.45 22.37
N PHE A 293 1.58 2.37 22.28
CA PHE A 293 2.33 2.03 21.08
C PHE A 293 1.42 1.88 19.84
N SER A 294 0.30 1.16 19.97
CA SER A 294 -0.68 1.03 18.87
C SER A 294 -1.28 2.37 18.44
N ILE A 295 -1.53 3.30 19.37
CA ILE A 295 -2.02 4.65 19.06
C ILE A 295 -0.95 5.45 18.32
N LEU A 296 0.30 5.43 18.79
CA LEU A 296 1.42 6.11 18.12
C LEU A 296 1.65 5.56 16.70
N ALA A 297 1.49 4.25 16.51
CA ALA A 297 1.57 3.62 15.18
C ALA A 297 0.44 4.12 14.24
N LEU A 298 -0.78 4.34 14.75
CA LEU A 298 -1.87 4.93 13.96
C LEU A 298 -1.59 6.38 13.55
N ILE A 299 -0.98 7.17 14.44
CA ILE A 299 -0.54 8.53 14.10
C ILE A 299 0.57 8.47 13.03
N GLY A 300 1.41 7.43 13.04
CA GLY A 300 2.39 7.18 11.99
C GLY A 300 1.75 7.04 10.60
N ASN A 301 0.57 6.39 10.50
CA ASN A 301 -0.19 6.31 9.26
C ASN A 301 -0.70 7.68 8.80
N ILE A 302 -1.13 8.55 9.73
CA ILE A 302 -1.56 9.93 9.42
C ILE A 302 -0.38 10.70 8.82
N ILE A 303 0.78 10.65 9.48
CA ILE A 303 2.00 11.34 9.02
C ILE A 303 2.47 10.81 7.67
N THR A 304 2.44 9.48 7.48
CA THR A 304 2.80 8.86 6.21
C THR A 304 1.83 9.28 5.09
N SER A 305 0.54 9.36 5.39
CA SER A 305 -0.47 9.82 4.43
C SER A 305 -0.28 11.29 4.06
N TRP A 306 0.04 12.14 5.03
CA TRP A 306 0.38 13.53 4.78
C TRP A 306 1.63 13.68 3.91
N SER A 307 2.70 12.97 4.23
CA SER A 307 3.95 12.99 3.47
C SER A 307 3.75 12.51 2.03
N TRP A 308 3.03 11.41 1.85
CA TRP A 308 2.85 10.80 0.53
C TRP A 308 1.83 11.56 -0.35
N PHE A 309 0.65 11.88 0.18
CA PHE A 309 -0.43 12.54 -0.55
C PHE A 309 -0.51 14.04 -0.32
N GLY A 310 -0.45 14.48 0.95
CA GLY A 310 -0.71 15.86 1.35
C GLY A 310 0.28 16.87 0.81
N THR A 311 1.56 16.52 0.75
CA THR A 311 2.62 17.37 0.18
C THR A 311 2.37 17.73 -1.28
N ASN A 312 1.75 16.84 -2.07
CA ASN A 312 1.38 17.14 -3.47
C ASN A 312 0.26 18.18 -3.57
N LEU A 313 -0.59 18.31 -2.56
CA LEU A 313 -1.76 19.20 -2.57
C LEU A 313 -1.40 20.65 -2.28
N LEU A 314 -0.19 20.91 -1.80
CA LEU A 314 0.25 22.26 -1.45
C LEU A 314 0.59 23.12 -2.69
N GLY A 315 0.82 22.50 -3.85
CA GLY A 315 1.12 23.24 -5.10
C GLY A 315 2.40 24.07 -5.03
N ILE A 316 3.33 23.72 -4.12
CA ILE A 316 4.57 24.44 -3.87
C ILE A 316 5.70 23.41 -3.79
N GLY A 317 6.84 23.75 -4.38
CA GLY A 317 8.06 22.93 -4.35
C GLY A 317 8.44 22.39 -5.73
N LEU A 318 9.66 21.86 -5.84
CA LEU A 318 10.18 21.30 -7.09
C LEU A 318 9.58 19.91 -7.41
N HIS A 319 8.74 19.41 -6.51
CA HIS A 319 8.04 18.13 -6.60
C HIS A 319 6.52 18.29 -6.84
N GLU A 320 6.07 19.39 -7.42
CA GLU A 320 4.65 19.58 -7.71
C GLU A 320 4.19 18.64 -8.84
N TYR A 321 3.31 17.70 -8.52
CA TYR A 321 2.66 16.80 -9.50
C TYR A 321 1.21 17.21 -9.82
N GLY A 322 0.80 18.41 -9.41
CA GLY A 322 -0.53 18.98 -9.62
C GLY A 322 -1.58 18.57 -8.57
N PHE A 323 -2.57 19.44 -8.36
CA PHE A 323 -3.67 19.19 -7.42
C PHE A 323 -4.65 18.14 -7.96
N ASN A 324 -4.91 17.10 -7.17
CA ASN A 324 -5.90 16.07 -7.50
C ASN A 324 -6.97 15.98 -6.41
N LYS A 325 -8.22 16.28 -6.78
CA LYS A 325 -9.38 16.25 -5.86
C LYS A 325 -9.58 14.88 -5.21
N SER A 326 -9.37 13.78 -5.96
CA SER A 326 -9.48 12.42 -5.44
C SER A 326 -8.43 12.14 -4.37
N VAL A 327 -7.21 12.65 -4.55
CA VAL A 327 -6.12 12.56 -3.56
C VAL A 327 -6.49 13.32 -2.28
N ALA A 328 -7.02 14.54 -2.41
CA ALA A 328 -7.44 15.34 -1.25
C ALA A 328 -8.56 14.63 -0.44
N VAL A 329 -9.58 14.10 -1.12
CA VAL A 329 -10.66 13.35 -0.48
C VAL A 329 -10.13 12.09 0.21
N ALA A 330 -9.26 11.33 -0.45
CA ALA A 330 -8.66 10.13 0.12
C ALA A 330 -7.84 10.44 1.39
N LEU A 331 -7.09 11.54 1.38
CA LEU A 331 -6.32 12.00 2.54
C LEU A 331 -7.24 12.36 3.71
N VAL A 332 -8.26 13.19 3.47
CA VAL A 332 -9.22 13.60 4.52
C VAL A 332 -9.93 12.39 5.13
N ILE A 333 -10.40 11.46 4.29
CA ILE A 333 -11.03 10.22 4.77
C ILE A 333 -10.03 9.43 5.63
N THR A 334 -8.81 9.25 5.15
CA THR A 334 -7.78 8.49 5.86
C THR A 334 -7.47 9.09 7.22
N VAL A 335 -7.24 10.40 7.28
CA VAL A 335 -6.97 11.11 8.53
C VAL A 335 -8.16 11.03 9.47
N THR A 336 -9.37 11.27 8.98
CA THR A 336 -10.60 11.23 9.80
C THR A 336 -10.81 9.85 10.40
N VAL A 337 -10.67 8.78 9.60
CA VAL A 337 -10.80 7.40 10.09
C VAL A 337 -9.77 7.11 11.19
N HIS A 338 -8.50 7.45 10.99
CA HIS A 338 -7.47 7.21 12.00
C HIS A 338 -7.72 8.02 13.29
N LEU A 339 -8.13 9.30 13.17
CA LEU A 339 -8.48 10.14 14.32
C LEU A 339 -9.68 9.60 15.09
N LEU A 340 -10.73 9.13 14.40
CA LEU A 340 -11.89 8.48 15.04
C LEU A 340 -11.48 7.21 15.79
N PHE A 341 -10.62 6.38 15.20
CA PHE A 341 -10.07 5.19 15.87
C PHE A 341 -9.27 5.54 17.12
N ILE A 342 -8.43 6.59 17.05
CA ILE A 342 -7.64 7.07 18.19
C ILE A 342 -8.58 7.63 19.27
N ALA A 343 -9.54 8.47 18.91
CA ALA A 343 -10.51 9.04 19.86
C ALA A 343 -11.31 7.95 20.58
N LEU A 344 -11.81 6.95 19.85
CA LEU A 344 -12.50 5.79 20.41
C LEU A 344 -11.59 5.00 21.37
N ALA A 345 -10.33 4.79 20.99
CA ALA A 345 -9.35 4.12 21.83
C ALA A 345 -9.03 4.92 23.11
N LEU A 346 -8.93 6.24 23.05
CA LEU A 346 -8.69 7.08 24.23
C LEU A 346 -9.91 7.13 25.14
N PHE A 347 -11.11 7.33 24.59
CA PHE A 347 -12.36 7.37 25.36
C PHE A 347 -12.56 6.12 26.21
N MET A 348 -12.41 4.94 25.61
CA MET A 348 -12.54 3.68 26.33
C MET A 348 -11.42 3.38 27.33
N THR A 349 -10.34 4.17 27.32
CA THR A 349 -9.31 4.10 28.35
C THR A 349 -9.77 4.82 29.62
N SER A 350 -10.34 6.03 29.45
CA SER A 350 -10.85 6.83 30.57
C SER A 350 -11.99 6.14 31.33
N SER A 351 -12.93 5.52 30.62
CA SER A 351 -14.06 4.82 31.24
C SER A 351 -13.65 3.57 32.01
N ARG A 352 -12.57 2.88 31.60
CA ARG A 352 -12.03 1.73 32.33
C ARG A 352 -11.26 2.13 33.59
N GLN A 353 -10.58 3.27 33.59
CA GLN A 353 -9.91 3.76 34.79
C GLN A 353 -10.93 4.20 35.85
N GLN A 354 -12.02 4.85 35.44
CA GLN A 354 -13.12 5.24 36.33
C GLN A 354 -13.83 4.01 36.95
N ALA A 355 -14.09 2.96 36.17
CA ALA A 355 -14.74 1.74 36.67
C ALA A 355 -13.87 0.84 37.57
N VAL A 356 -12.58 1.17 37.75
CA VAL A 356 -11.65 0.47 38.68
C VAL A 356 -11.42 1.30 39.95
N SER A 357 -11.74 2.59 39.92
CA SER A 357 -11.65 3.50 41.08
C SER A 357 -12.95 3.60 41.90
N GLU A 358 -14.06 3.08 41.37
CA GLU A 358 -15.32 2.79 42.10
C GLU A 358 -15.29 1.34 42.59
#